data_AF-C2FVY4-F1
#
_entry.id   AF-C2FVY4-F1
#
_cell.length_a   1.000
_cell.length_b   1.000
_cell.length_c   1.000
_cell.angle_alpha   90.00
_cell.angle_beta   90.00
_cell.angle_gamma   90.00
#
_symmetry.space_group_name_H-M   'P 1'
#
loop_
_entity.id
_entity.type
_entity.pdbx_description
1 polymer ?
#
loop_
_entity_poly.entity_id
_entity_poly.type
_entity_poly.pdbx_seq_one_letter_code
_entity_poly.pdbx_strand_id
1 'polypeptide(L)'
;MPKTKQTHDQVFPAILFRKIFMFHTYRIHIGYSAYECSFLLGKHDFFIRDAENPLKTTHIDPVDSNYLACIFGESIEKFTPEVTKQDNYQLKISISQTENRKTSFQILIRNEQLSKSNPFTLIEEEKLCVLPTAKFLSTFDKVKDFILHLLDNGYFDNTRTALDIFNECRRNDDFGVNFHVRNLIKSLNYFTNKKSGHALLNNERTNLFSRRLYFKPFNFEIKDNSKVSDLFLSKGIADFASAVKWVIQLPYKRNTDKSDSLILFREFAGTCSTKHAVLKRLADENGHNQIRLMLGIFMMDKKNTPAVAAVLNKYRLEYIPEAHNYLRIHNYIVDATGIGVNETKFELDLLTEVDISADQITDYKTDFHRRYLTEWLAQNNIPYSIEDIWYIREECIKALADQ
;
A
#
# COMPACT_ATOMS: atom_id res chain seq x y z
N MET A 1 -10.32 20.95 40.73
CA MET A 1 -9.64 22.07 40.05
C MET A 1 -9.17 21.60 38.69
N PRO A 2 -9.65 22.16 37.55
CA PRO A 2 -9.11 21.82 36.25
C PRO A 2 -7.66 22.32 36.20
N LYS A 3 -6.72 21.39 36.08
CA LYS A 3 -5.28 21.64 36.07
C LYS A 3 -4.88 22.26 34.72
N THR A 4 -4.09 23.35 34.80
CA THR A 4 -3.32 23.98 33.71
C THR A 4 -4.05 24.19 32.37
N LYS A 5 -4.63 25.39 32.20
CA LYS A 5 -5.15 25.86 30.91
C LYS A 5 -4.01 26.46 30.08
N GLN A 6 -3.42 25.68 29.18
CA GLN A 6 -2.46 26.21 28.22
C GLN A 6 -3.22 26.88 27.07
N THR A 7 -2.77 28.05 26.63
CA THR A 7 -3.39 28.77 25.50
C THR A 7 -2.35 28.93 24.39
N HIS A 8 -2.78 28.67 23.16
CA HIS A 8 -1.98 28.83 21.95
C HIS A 8 -2.72 29.72 20.96
N ASP A 9 -1.98 30.51 20.21
CA ASP A 9 -2.50 31.28 19.08
C ASP A 9 -1.91 30.73 17.78
N GLN A 10 -2.75 30.51 16.77
CA GLN A 10 -2.34 29.90 15.50
C GLN A 10 -3.07 30.56 14.32
N VAL A 11 -2.34 30.77 13.24
CA VAL A 11 -2.93 31.15 11.94
C VAL A 11 -3.19 29.89 11.14
N PHE A 12 -4.39 29.72 10.60
CA PHE A 12 -4.79 28.52 9.88
C PHE A 12 -5.64 28.87 8.64
N PRO A 13 -5.44 28.21 7.48
CA PRO A 13 -6.24 28.48 6.28
C PRO A 13 -7.74 28.27 6.52
N ALA A 14 -8.55 29.30 6.26
CA ALA A 14 -9.96 29.31 6.66
C ALA A 14 -10.77 28.18 5.98
N ILE A 15 -10.54 27.98 4.68
CA ILE A 15 -11.20 26.94 3.88
C ILE A 15 -10.88 25.52 4.42
N LEU A 16 -9.63 25.29 4.82
CA LEU A 16 -9.19 23.99 5.34
C LEU A 16 -9.78 23.74 6.72
N PHE A 17 -9.77 24.74 7.60
CA PHE A 17 -10.36 24.64 8.94
C PHE A 17 -11.86 24.32 8.87
N ARG A 18 -12.61 25.03 8.02
CA ARG A 18 -14.04 24.77 7.83
C ARG A 18 -14.29 23.35 7.34
N LYS A 19 -13.51 22.88 6.37
CA LYS A 19 -13.64 21.52 5.85
C LYS A 19 -13.38 20.45 6.91
N ILE A 20 -12.30 20.60 7.67
CA ILE A 20 -11.96 19.74 8.81
C ILE A 20 -13.11 19.72 9.80
N PHE A 21 -13.65 20.89 10.13
CA PHE A 21 -14.78 21.01 11.04
C PHE A 21 -16.04 20.30 10.53
N MET A 22 -16.39 20.47 9.25
CA MET A 22 -17.54 19.77 8.63
C MET A 22 -17.38 18.24 8.72
N PHE A 23 -16.19 17.71 8.43
CA PHE A 23 -15.92 16.28 8.57
C PHE A 23 -15.99 15.83 10.04
N HIS A 24 -15.38 16.59 10.96
CA HIS A 24 -15.42 16.28 12.39
C HIS A 24 -16.86 16.22 12.91
N THR A 25 -17.65 17.28 12.69
CA THR A 25 -19.05 17.33 13.11
C THR A 25 -19.84 16.17 12.54
N TYR A 26 -19.65 15.85 11.26
CA TYR A 26 -20.37 14.78 10.60
C TYR A 26 -19.99 13.41 11.18
N ARG A 27 -18.70 13.09 11.32
CA ARG A 27 -18.27 11.79 11.86
C ARG A 27 -18.76 11.58 13.30
N ILE A 28 -18.76 12.63 14.13
CA ILE A 28 -19.29 12.56 15.49
C ILE A 28 -20.79 12.29 15.46
N HIS A 29 -21.53 12.99 14.59
CA HIS A 29 -22.97 12.80 14.43
C HIS A 29 -23.35 11.37 14.03
N ILE A 30 -22.63 10.76 13.08
CA ILE A 30 -22.88 9.37 12.65
C ILE A 30 -22.21 8.32 13.55
N GLY A 31 -21.43 8.75 14.54
CA GLY A 31 -20.78 7.89 15.53
C GLY A 31 -19.52 7.17 15.06
N TYR A 32 -18.74 7.76 14.14
CA TYR A 32 -17.45 7.24 13.70
C TYR A 32 -16.30 7.92 14.46
N SER A 33 -15.50 7.11 15.14
CA SER A 33 -14.27 7.58 15.77
C SER A 33 -13.22 7.99 14.72
N ALA A 34 -12.26 8.81 15.15
CA ALA A 34 -11.12 9.18 14.34
C ALA A 34 -10.29 7.96 13.93
N TYR A 35 -10.18 6.94 14.79
CA TYR A 35 -9.51 5.68 14.46
C TYR A 35 -10.25 4.91 13.36
N GLU A 36 -11.57 4.76 13.48
CA GLU A 36 -12.38 4.07 12.48
C GLU A 36 -12.28 4.75 11.09
N CYS A 37 -12.33 6.08 11.04
CA CYS A 37 -12.13 6.82 9.79
C CYS A 37 -10.70 6.64 9.25
N SER A 38 -9.67 6.71 10.11
CA SER A 38 -8.27 6.50 9.70
C SER A 38 -8.04 5.08 9.17
N PHE A 39 -8.66 4.09 9.79
CA PHE A 39 -8.61 2.69 9.38
C PHE A 39 -9.23 2.49 8.00
N LEU A 40 -10.43 3.04 7.75
CA LEU A 40 -11.09 2.94 6.45
C LEU A 40 -10.34 3.71 5.35
N LEU A 41 -9.70 4.82 5.68
CA LEU A 41 -8.75 5.48 4.80
C LEU A 41 -7.49 4.64 4.54
N GLY A 42 -7.21 3.64 5.37
CA GLY A 42 -5.99 2.84 5.31
C GLY A 42 -4.74 3.61 5.74
N LYS A 43 -4.88 4.72 6.49
CA LYS A 43 -3.77 5.53 7.00
C LYS A 43 -3.35 5.05 8.41
N HIS A 44 -2.35 5.70 9.00
CA HIS A 44 -1.95 5.40 10.38
C HIS A 44 -3.10 5.66 11.37
N ASP A 45 -3.11 4.95 12.49
CA ASP A 45 -4.25 4.84 13.41
C ASP A 45 -4.84 6.18 13.90
N PHE A 46 -4.02 7.23 13.93
CA PHE A 46 -4.38 8.55 14.44
C PHE A 46 -4.44 9.64 13.37
N PHE A 47 -4.43 9.29 12.08
CA PHE A 47 -4.39 10.26 10.98
C PHE A 47 -5.49 11.32 11.08
N ILE A 48 -6.75 10.91 11.24
CA ILE A 48 -7.88 11.85 11.38
C ILE A 48 -7.81 12.64 12.67
N ARG A 49 -7.43 12.01 13.77
CA ARG A 49 -7.29 12.69 15.07
C ARG A 49 -6.25 13.80 14.99
N ASP A 50 -5.12 13.51 14.36
CA ASP A 50 -4.03 14.47 14.19
C ASP A 50 -4.42 15.54 13.17
N ALA A 51 -5.10 15.19 12.08
CA ALA A 51 -5.55 16.15 11.06
C ALA A 51 -6.64 17.12 11.55
N GLU A 52 -7.45 16.70 12.53
CA GLU A 52 -8.45 17.57 13.16
C GLU A 52 -7.86 18.53 14.18
N ASN A 53 -6.65 18.27 14.68
CA ASN A 53 -5.98 19.12 15.64
C ASN A 53 -5.23 20.24 14.91
N PRO A 54 -5.63 21.52 15.05
CA PRO A 54 -4.97 22.61 14.34
C PRO A 54 -3.48 22.73 14.68
N LEU A 55 -3.06 22.30 15.88
CA LEU A 55 -1.67 22.34 16.33
C LEU A 55 -0.77 21.28 15.66
N LYS A 56 -1.31 20.42 14.79
CA LYS A 56 -0.57 19.40 14.04
C LYS A 56 -0.41 19.82 12.59
N THR A 57 0.64 19.30 11.96
CA THR A 57 0.95 19.51 10.53
C THR A 57 0.26 18.50 9.62
N THR A 58 -0.47 17.53 10.18
CA THR A 58 -1.22 16.54 9.42
C THR A 58 -2.41 17.22 8.76
N HIS A 59 -2.63 16.97 7.47
CA HIS A 59 -3.72 17.56 6.71
C HIS A 59 -4.46 16.50 5.90
N ILE A 60 -5.76 16.71 5.73
CA ILE A 60 -6.60 15.91 4.82
C ILE A 60 -6.45 16.53 3.43
N ASP A 61 -5.76 15.83 2.53
CA ASP A 61 -5.59 16.27 1.14
C ASP A 61 -6.91 16.10 0.33
N PRO A 62 -6.98 16.61 -0.92
CA PRO A 62 -8.18 16.45 -1.74
C PRO A 62 -8.59 15.00 -2.01
N VAL A 63 -7.63 14.07 -2.15
CA VAL A 63 -7.90 12.66 -2.38
C VAL A 63 -8.47 12.02 -1.13
N ASP A 64 -7.86 12.22 0.04
CA ASP A 64 -8.36 11.76 1.33
C ASP A 64 -9.74 12.36 1.66
N SER A 65 -10.01 13.60 1.22
CA SER A 65 -11.33 14.21 1.35
C SER A 65 -12.40 13.44 0.58
N ASN A 66 -12.12 13.05 -0.67
CA ASN A 66 -13.06 12.25 -1.48
C ASN A 66 -13.32 10.88 -0.84
N TYR A 67 -12.27 10.23 -0.33
CA TYR A 67 -12.42 8.95 0.36
C TYR A 67 -13.22 9.08 1.66
N LEU A 68 -13.05 10.16 2.43
CA LEU A 68 -13.87 10.42 3.61
C LEU A 68 -15.35 10.58 3.25
N ALA A 69 -15.67 11.30 2.16
CA ALA A 69 -17.04 11.39 1.67
C ALA A 69 -17.60 9.99 1.32
N CYS A 70 -16.82 9.15 0.64
CA CYS A 70 -17.21 7.75 0.37
C CYS A 70 -17.42 6.93 1.65
N ILE A 71 -16.54 7.06 2.65
CA ILE A 71 -16.68 6.40 3.96
C ILE A 71 -18.01 6.79 4.61
N PHE A 72 -18.35 8.07 4.53
CA PHE A 72 -19.59 8.62 5.06
C PHE A 72 -20.83 8.24 4.25
N GLY A 73 -20.67 7.72 3.03
CA GLY A 73 -21.76 7.40 2.12
C GLY A 73 -22.44 8.67 1.59
N GLU A 74 -21.64 9.73 1.38
CA GLU A 74 -22.10 11.07 1.06
C GLU A 74 -21.32 11.64 -0.13
N SER A 75 -21.87 12.66 -0.78
CA SER A 75 -21.20 13.38 -1.86
C SER A 75 -20.21 14.41 -1.30
N ILE A 76 -19.10 14.66 -2.01
CA ILE A 76 -18.03 15.57 -1.53
C ILE A 76 -18.51 17.03 -1.42
N GLU A 77 -19.52 17.42 -2.17
CA GLU A 77 -20.15 18.74 -2.15
C GLU A 77 -20.67 19.08 -0.75
N LYS A 78 -21.16 18.08 0.00
CA LYS A 78 -21.60 18.23 1.40
C LYS A 78 -20.49 18.70 2.33
N PHE A 79 -19.23 18.49 1.94
CA PHE A 79 -18.03 18.86 2.70
C PHE A 79 -17.18 19.90 1.97
N THR A 80 -17.78 20.63 1.02
CA THR A 80 -17.12 21.72 0.32
C THR A 80 -17.57 23.04 0.95
N PRO A 81 -16.74 23.67 1.81
CA PRO A 81 -17.11 24.91 2.45
C PRO A 81 -17.24 26.05 1.44
N GLU A 82 -18.17 26.96 1.69
CA GLU A 82 -18.29 28.20 0.91
C GLU A 82 -16.99 29.02 0.97
N VAL A 83 -16.65 29.65 -0.17
CA VAL A 83 -15.48 30.52 -0.27
C VAL A 83 -15.60 31.66 0.73
N THR A 84 -14.66 31.71 1.67
CA THR A 84 -14.57 32.76 2.68
C THR A 84 -13.99 34.03 2.07
N LYS A 85 -14.47 35.20 2.51
CA LYS A 85 -13.79 36.49 2.25
C LYS A 85 -12.43 36.62 2.98
N GLN A 86 -12.14 35.68 3.87
CA GLN A 86 -10.92 35.62 4.67
C GLN A 86 -10.10 34.42 4.23
N ASP A 87 -8.82 34.64 3.91
CA ASP A 87 -7.92 33.55 3.53
C ASP A 87 -7.50 32.70 4.74
N ASN A 88 -7.33 33.36 5.90
CA ASN A 88 -6.83 32.73 7.12
C ASN A 88 -7.64 33.12 8.36
N TYR A 89 -7.81 32.15 9.26
CA TYR A 89 -8.34 32.33 10.60
C TYR A 89 -7.23 32.52 11.63
N GLN A 90 -7.48 33.42 12.58
CA GLN A 90 -6.71 33.57 13.81
C GLN A 90 -7.38 32.74 14.90
N LEU A 91 -6.84 31.56 15.18
CA LEU A 91 -7.37 30.62 16.16
C LEU A 91 -6.74 30.87 17.53
N LYS A 92 -7.58 30.96 18.56
CA LYS A 92 -7.19 30.84 19.97
C LYS A 92 -7.58 29.46 20.46
N ILE A 93 -6.59 28.67 20.86
CA ILE A 93 -6.77 27.28 21.26
C ILE A 93 -6.47 27.17 22.75
N SER A 94 -7.49 26.86 23.55
CA SER A 94 -7.32 26.57 24.98
C SER A 94 -7.33 25.07 25.21
N ILE A 95 -6.27 24.56 25.84
CA ILE A 95 -6.10 23.14 26.16
C ILE A 95 -6.43 22.93 27.63
N SER A 96 -7.25 21.92 27.93
CA SER A 96 -7.57 21.50 29.29
C SER A 96 -7.71 19.99 29.40
N GLN A 97 -7.81 19.47 30.62
CA GLN A 97 -8.19 18.08 30.85
C GLN A 97 -9.68 17.98 31.20
N THR A 98 -10.37 17.04 30.56
CA THR A 98 -11.71 16.62 30.93
C THR A 98 -11.71 15.86 32.26
N GLU A 99 -12.90 15.62 32.83
CA GLU A 99 -13.06 14.83 34.06
C GLU A 99 -12.46 13.42 33.93
N ASN A 100 -12.51 12.85 32.72
CA ASN A 100 -11.93 11.54 32.38
C ASN A 100 -10.44 11.62 32.00
N ARG A 101 -9.75 12.72 32.33
CA ARG A 101 -8.32 12.98 32.03
C ARG A 101 -7.95 13.01 30.54
N LYS A 102 -8.92 13.06 29.64
CA LYS A 102 -8.68 13.26 28.20
C LYS A 102 -8.37 14.72 27.91
N THR A 103 -7.49 14.97 26.95
CA THR A 103 -7.18 16.32 26.47
C THR A 103 -8.39 16.90 25.74
N SER A 104 -8.75 18.13 26.06
CA SER A 104 -9.79 18.90 25.38
C SER A 104 -9.18 20.16 24.79
N PHE A 105 -9.58 20.46 23.55
CA PHE A 105 -9.19 21.67 22.83
C PHE A 105 -10.44 22.50 22.59
N GLN A 106 -10.45 23.72 23.12
CA GLN A 106 -11.46 24.75 22.88
C GLN A 106 -10.88 25.75 21.87
N ILE A 107 -11.43 25.78 20.66
CA ILE A 107 -10.93 26.56 19.53
C ILE A 107 -11.88 27.72 19.26
N LEU A 108 -11.38 28.94 19.36
CA LEU A 108 -12.11 30.18 19.09
C LEU A 108 -11.49 30.88 17.88
N ILE A 109 -12.32 31.23 16.89
CA ILE A 109 -11.90 32.08 15.76
C ILE A 109 -12.01 33.54 16.18
N ARG A 110 -10.90 34.30 16.20
CA ARG A 110 -10.87 35.68 16.69
C ARG A 110 -11.29 36.73 15.68
N ASN A 111 -11.05 36.46 14.39
CA ASN A 111 -11.16 37.45 13.32
C ASN A 111 -12.42 37.30 12.47
N GLU A 112 -13.31 36.36 12.76
CA GLU A 112 -14.60 36.25 12.09
C GLU A 112 -15.59 37.24 12.73
N GLN A 113 -16.34 38.00 11.93
CA GLN A 113 -17.38 38.93 12.44
C GLN A 113 -18.49 38.21 13.24
N LEU A 114 -18.51 36.87 13.22
CA LEU A 114 -19.29 35.98 14.08
C LEU A 114 -18.68 35.87 15.50
N SER A 115 -18.57 36.99 16.21
CA SER A 115 -18.13 37.05 17.62
C SER A 115 -19.09 36.36 18.62
N LYS A 116 -20.09 35.60 18.12
CA LYS A 116 -21.11 34.88 18.90
C LYS A 116 -21.11 33.36 18.67
N SER A 117 -20.23 32.79 17.85
CA SER A 117 -20.18 31.33 17.69
C SER A 117 -19.59 30.67 18.94
N ASN A 118 -20.25 29.64 19.47
CA ASN A 118 -19.69 28.82 20.53
C ASN A 118 -18.31 28.27 20.12
N PRO A 119 -17.33 28.19 21.04
CA PRO A 119 -16.03 27.63 20.73
C PRO A 119 -16.17 26.19 20.25
N PHE A 120 -15.42 25.84 19.21
CA PHE A 120 -15.37 24.46 18.73
C PHE A 120 -14.64 23.61 19.77
N THR A 121 -15.26 22.52 20.15
CA THR A 121 -14.70 21.60 21.15
C THR A 121 -14.22 20.33 20.46
N LEU A 122 -12.93 20.05 20.56
CA LEU A 122 -12.38 18.74 20.21
C LEU A 122 -11.97 18.03 21.50
N ILE A 123 -12.28 16.74 21.58
CA ILE A 123 -11.81 15.87 22.65
C ILE A 123 -10.87 14.86 22.02
N GLU A 124 -9.69 14.71 22.59
CA GLU A 124 -8.71 13.74 22.11
C GLU A 124 -9.26 12.32 22.25
N GLU A 125 -9.26 11.59 21.15
CA GLU A 125 -9.76 10.22 21.08
C GLU A 125 -8.62 9.21 21.28
N GLU A 126 -8.87 8.25 22.17
CA GLU A 126 -8.08 7.02 22.25
C GLU A 126 -8.39 6.10 21.06
N LYS A 127 -7.45 5.21 20.72
CA LYS A 127 -7.57 4.36 19.53
C LYS A 127 -8.87 3.56 19.46
N LEU A 128 -9.33 2.97 20.55
CA LEU A 128 -10.52 2.11 20.57
C LEU A 128 -11.71 2.79 21.25
N CYS A 129 -11.80 4.12 21.16
CA CYS A 129 -12.95 4.85 21.69
C CYS A 129 -14.24 4.40 20.96
N VAL A 130 -15.35 4.39 21.70
CA VAL A 130 -16.65 3.99 21.18
C VAL A 130 -17.55 5.21 21.22
N LEU A 131 -17.99 5.66 20.05
CA LEU A 131 -18.99 6.71 19.94
C LEU A 131 -20.42 6.11 19.86
N PRO A 132 -21.41 6.78 20.45
CA PRO A 132 -22.82 6.49 20.19
C PRO A 132 -23.11 6.63 18.69
N THR A 133 -23.94 5.75 18.15
CA THR A 133 -24.23 5.71 16.72
C THR A 133 -25.64 5.19 16.47
N ALA A 134 -26.31 5.74 15.46
CA ALA A 134 -27.56 5.23 14.92
C ALA A 134 -27.34 4.24 13.75
N LYS A 135 -26.09 4.01 13.34
CA LYS A 135 -25.73 3.06 12.29
C LYS A 135 -25.93 1.63 12.77
N PHE A 136 -26.23 0.72 11.84
CA PHE A 136 -26.46 -0.68 12.14
C PHE A 136 -25.17 -1.37 12.60
N LEU A 137 -25.20 -1.90 13.83
CA LEU A 137 -24.10 -2.67 14.42
C LEU A 137 -24.38 -4.17 14.32
N SER A 138 -23.82 -4.81 13.29
CA SER A 138 -23.81 -6.28 13.20
C SER A 138 -22.94 -6.90 14.29
N THR A 139 -23.18 -8.16 14.65
CA THR A 139 -22.36 -8.88 15.63
C THR A 139 -20.98 -9.22 15.07
N PHE A 140 -20.00 -9.46 15.94
CA PHE A 140 -18.65 -9.84 15.52
C PHE A 140 -18.66 -11.14 14.69
N ASP A 141 -19.39 -12.17 15.14
CA ASP A 141 -19.43 -13.45 14.45
C ASP A 141 -20.04 -13.35 13.06
N LYS A 142 -21.16 -12.63 12.89
CA LYS A 142 -21.75 -12.42 11.56
C LYS A 142 -20.78 -11.75 10.58
N VAL A 143 -20.06 -10.71 11.05
CA VAL A 143 -19.08 -10.02 10.18
C VAL A 143 -17.88 -10.92 9.90
N LYS A 144 -17.40 -11.67 10.90
CA LYS A 144 -16.30 -12.62 10.73
C LYS A 144 -16.66 -13.71 9.70
N ASP A 145 -17.86 -14.28 9.79
CA ASP A 145 -18.35 -15.31 8.87
C ASP A 145 -18.50 -14.76 7.45
N PHE A 146 -18.97 -13.51 7.30
CA PHE A 146 -19.01 -12.84 6.00
C PHE A 146 -17.60 -12.63 5.40
N ILE A 147 -16.62 -12.22 6.20
CA ILE A 147 -15.23 -12.08 5.73
C ILE A 147 -14.65 -13.45 5.34
N LEU A 148 -14.99 -14.53 6.05
CA LEU A 148 -14.60 -15.89 5.67
C LEU A 148 -15.22 -16.29 4.32
N HIS A 149 -16.50 -15.98 4.10
CA HIS A 149 -17.14 -16.21 2.82
C HIS A 149 -16.46 -15.45 1.66
N LEU A 150 -16.07 -14.19 1.88
CA LEU A 150 -15.28 -13.43 0.91
C LEU A 150 -13.91 -14.07 0.63
N LEU A 151 -13.25 -14.62 1.65
CA LEU A 151 -11.98 -15.35 1.51
C LEU A 151 -12.12 -16.63 0.69
N ASP A 152 -13.24 -17.33 0.82
CA ASP A 152 -13.51 -18.60 0.15
C ASP A 152 -13.89 -18.39 -1.33
N ASN A 153 -14.59 -17.29 -1.64
CA ASN A 153 -14.98 -16.94 -3.01
C ASN A 153 -13.92 -16.13 -3.77
N GLY A 154 -12.69 -16.06 -3.27
CA GLY A 154 -11.57 -15.41 -3.97
C GLY A 154 -11.63 -13.88 -4.00
N TYR A 155 -12.46 -13.23 -3.18
CA TYR A 155 -12.54 -11.75 -3.15
C TYR A 155 -11.18 -11.12 -2.81
N PHE A 156 -10.42 -11.78 -1.94
CA PHE A 156 -9.08 -11.37 -1.47
C PHE A 156 -7.92 -11.94 -2.30
N ASP A 157 -8.19 -12.63 -3.41
CA ASP A 157 -7.16 -13.01 -4.37
C ASP A 157 -6.55 -11.78 -5.05
N ASN A 158 -7.31 -10.68 -5.04
CA ASN A 158 -6.86 -9.34 -5.37
C ASN A 158 -6.73 -8.49 -4.10
N THR A 159 -5.84 -7.50 -4.13
CA THR A 159 -5.68 -6.55 -3.03
C THR A 159 -6.92 -5.69 -2.84
N ARG A 160 -7.31 -5.49 -1.57
CA ARG A 160 -8.48 -4.70 -1.16
C ARG A 160 -8.10 -3.66 -0.13
N THR A 161 -8.62 -2.45 -0.24
CA THR A 161 -8.55 -1.49 0.85
C THR A 161 -9.58 -1.82 1.93
N ALA A 162 -9.41 -1.27 3.13
CA ALA A 162 -10.42 -1.35 4.18
C ALA A 162 -11.78 -0.79 3.71
N LEU A 163 -11.77 0.27 2.89
CA LEU A 163 -12.99 0.85 2.31
C LEU A 163 -13.66 -0.10 1.31
N ASP A 164 -12.90 -0.83 0.48
CA ASP A 164 -13.49 -1.78 -0.46
C ASP A 164 -14.24 -2.89 0.29
N ILE A 165 -13.62 -3.44 1.32
CA ILE A 165 -14.23 -4.49 2.16
C ILE A 165 -15.46 -3.94 2.90
N PHE A 166 -15.37 -2.71 3.39
CA PHE A 166 -16.48 -2.04 4.06
C PHE A 166 -17.67 -1.79 3.13
N ASN A 167 -17.40 -1.44 1.87
CA ASN A 167 -18.43 -1.29 0.85
C ASN A 167 -19.08 -2.61 0.49
N GLU A 168 -18.33 -3.72 0.45
CA GLU A 168 -18.92 -5.06 0.30
C GLU A 168 -19.86 -5.39 1.46
N CYS A 169 -19.47 -5.07 2.70
CA CYS A 169 -20.39 -5.22 3.83
C CYS A 169 -21.66 -4.38 3.64
N ARG A 170 -21.56 -3.14 3.14
CA ARG A 170 -22.74 -2.30 2.90
C ARG A 170 -23.65 -2.76 1.76
N ARG A 171 -23.11 -3.51 0.79
CA ARG A 171 -23.87 -4.10 -0.32
C ARG A 171 -24.57 -5.41 0.06
N ASN A 172 -24.11 -6.07 1.11
CA ASN A 172 -24.70 -7.31 1.59
C ASN A 172 -26.07 -7.05 2.27
N ASP A 173 -27.07 -7.86 1.93
CA ASP A 173 -28.45 -7.69 2.39
C ASP A 173 -28.62 -7.84 3.91
N ASP A 174 -27.78 -8.64 4.58
CA ASP A 174 -27.84 -8.82 6.05
C ASP A 174 -27.34 -7.61 6.84
N PHE A 175 -26.59 -6.72 6.18
CA PHE A 175 -25.93 -5.57 6.82
C PHE A 175 -26.47 -4.23 6.30
N GLY A 176 -26.58 -4.08 4.98
CA GLY A 176 -27.10 -2.92 4.29
C GLY A 176 -26.26 -1.65 4.39
N VAL A 177 -26.73 -0.60 3.72
CA VAL A 177 -26.02 0.69 3.56
C VAL A 177 -25.69 1.40 4.88
N ASN A 178 -26.42 1.09 5.95
CA ASN A 178 -26.22 1.66 7.28
C ASN A 178 -25.24 0.87 8.16
N PHE A 179 -24.57 -0.15 7.63
CA PHE A 179 -23.56 -0.93 8.34
C PHE A 179 -22.46 -0.06 8.99
N HIS A 180 -22.14 -0.36 10.24
CA HIS A 180 -21.07 0.27 11.00
C HIS A 180 -19.80 -0.57 11.00
N VAL A 181 -18.67 0.08 10.73
CA VAL A 181 -17.34 -0.54 10.58
C VAL A 181 -16.76 -1.25 11.81
N ARG A 182 -17.33 -1.05 13.00
CA ARG A 182 -16.65 -1.38 14.27
C ARG A 182 -16.23 -2.83 14.37
N ASN A 183 -17.14 -3.75 14.04
CA ASN A 183 -16.85 -5.17 14.08
C ASN A 183 -16.13 -5.66 12.82
N LEU A 184 -16.17 -4.91 11.70
CA LEU A 184 -15.31 -5.18 10.54
C LEU A 184 -13.82 -5.02 10.90
N ILE A 185 -13.45 -3.95 11.60
CA ILE A 185 -12.06 -3.74 12.05
C ILE A 185 -11.59 -4.91 12.91
N LYS A 186 -12.43 -5.37 13.85
CA LYS A 186 -12.12 -6.51 14.70
C LYS A 186 -11.92 -7.79 13.87
N SER A 187 -12.80 -8.06 12.91
CA SER A 187 -12.70 -9.24 12.05
C SER A 187 -11.45 -9.21 11.17
N LEU A 188 -11.11 -8.07 10.56
CA LEU A 188 -9.87 -7.93 9.79
C LEU A 188 -8.62 -8.08 10.67
N ASN A 189 -8.63 -7.52 11.88
CA ASN A 189 -7.54 -7.72 12.84
C ASN A 189 -7.39 -9.20 13.23
N TYR A 190 -8.50 -9.93 13.38
CA TYR A 190 -8.47 -11.38 13.64
C TYR A 190 -7.77 -12.14 12.50
N PHE A 191 -8.18 -11.92 11.24
CA PHE A 191 -7.63 -12.62 10.07
C PHE A 191 -6.22 -12.18 9.67
N THR A 192 -5.71 -11.06 10.19
CA THR A 192 -4.32 -10.60 9.94
C THR A 192 -3.37 -10.93 11.09
N ASN A 193 -3.89 -11.20 12.29
CA ASN A 193 -3.06 -11.43 13.46
C ASN A 193 -2.52 -12.86 13.48
N LYS A 194 -1.21 -13.03 13.25
CA LYS A 194 -0.51 -14.34 13.33
C LYS A 194 -0.71 -15.06 14.67
N LYS A 195 -0.90 -14.32 15.77
CA LYS A 195 -1.13 -14.91 17.11
C LYS A 195 -2.54 -15.49 17.28
N SER A 196 -3.46 -15.23 16.35
CA SER A 196 -4.81 -15.80 16.41
C SER A 196 -4.85 -17.30 16.05
N GLY A 197 -3.79 -17.83 15.41
CA GLY A 197 -3.80 -19.16 14.80
C GLY A 197 -4.54 -19.24 13.46
N HIS A 198 -5.22 -18.17 13.04
CA HIS A 198 -6.06 -18.10 11.84
C HIS A 198 -5.71 -16.89 10.97
N ALA A 199 -4.42 -16.57 10.84
CA ALA A 199 -3.99 -15.50 9.95
C ALA A 199 -4.14 -15.95 8.48
N LEU A 200 -5.22 -15.50 7.84
CA LEU A 200 -5.57 -15.79 6.45
C LEU A 200 -5.27 -14.60 5.52
N LEU A 201 -5.13 -13.39 6.08
CA LEU A 201 -4.86 -12.16 5.34
C LEU A 201 -3.47 -11.61 5.69
N ASN A 202 -2.84 -10.98 4.71
CA ASN A 202 -1.67 -10.12 4.88
C ASN A 202 -2.06 -8.66 4.61
N ASN A 203 -1.47 -7.73 5.38
CA ASN A 203 -1.68 -6.30 5.24
C ASN A 203 -0.41 -5.45 5.34
N GLU A 204 0.75 -6.05 5.08
CA GLU A 204 2.08 -5.44 5.14
C GLU A 204 2.31 -4.46 3.96
N ARG A 205 1.39 -4.42 2.99
CA ARG A 205 1.46 -3.58 1.79
C ARG A 205 0.53 -2.37 1.88
N THR A 206 0.89 -1.34 1.13
CA THR A 206 0.03 -0.16 0.89
C THR A 206 -0.12 0.06 -0.60
N ASN A 207 -1.17 0.77 -1.03
CA ASN A 207 -1.27 1.26 -2.41
C ASN A 207 -0.52 2.59 -2.60
N LEU A 208 -0.64 3.16 -3.80
CA LEU A 208 0.01 4.41 -4.23
C LEU A 208 -0.33 5.61 -3.33
N PHE A 209 -1.52 5.61 -2.74
CA PHE A 209 -2.00 6.65 -1.83
C PHE A 209 -1.64 6.34 -0.36
N SER A 210 -0.72 5.40 -0.15
CA SER A 210 -0.29 4.88 1.16
C SER A 210 -1.46 4.29 1.97
N ARG A 211 -2.49 3.76 1.30
CA ARG A 211 -3.60 3.07 1.97
C ARG A 211 -3.25 1.62 2.18
N ARG A 212 -3.40 1.13 3.41
CA ARG A 212 -3.24 -0.28 3.76
C ARG A 212 -4.11 -1.18 2.88
N LEU A 213 -3.50 -2.23 2.36
CA LEU A 213 -4.15 -3.26 1.55
C LEU A 213 -4.32 -4.54 2.36
N TYR A 214 -5.32 -5.33 2.01
CA TYR A 214 -5.63 -6.65 2.55
C TYR A 214 -5.72 -7.63 1.38
N PHE A 215 -5.02 -8.74 1.48
CA PHE A 215 -5.03 -9.80 0.46
C PHE A 215 -4.78 -11.15 1.11
N LYS A 216 -5.22 -12.22 0.45
CA LYS A 216 -4.94 -13.61 0.84
C LYS A 216 -3.64 -14.01 0.15
N PRO A 217 -2.55 -14.28 0.88
CA PRO A 217 -1.31 -14.73 0.27
C PRO A 217 -1.53 -16.04 -0.48
N PHE A 218 -1.17 -16.06 -1.77
CA PHE A 218 -1.24 -17.26 -2.58
C PHE A 218 -0.26 -18.33 -2.06
N ASN A 219 -0.76 -19.56 -1.90
CA ASN A 219 0.06 -20.72 -1.56
C ASN A 219 -0.57 -22.00 -2.11
N PHE A 220 0.26 -23.01 -2.38
CA PHE A 220 -0.16 -24.37 -2.70
C PHE A 220 0.87 -25.36 -2.18
N GLU A 221 0.41 -26.58 -1.87
CA GLU A 221 1.28 -27.72 -1.56
C GLU A 221 1.96 -28.23 -2.83
N ILE A 222 3.26 -28.49 -2.76
CA ILE A 222 4.02 -29.09 -3.86
C ILE A 222 3.71 -30.59 -3.88
N LYS A 223 3.09 -31.07 -4.96
CA LYS A 223 2.64 -32.46 -5.11
C LYS A 223 3.24 -33.18 -6.30
N ASP A 224 3.63 -32.43 -7.33
CA ASP A 224 4.22 -33.01 -8.53
C ASP A 224 5.65 -33.51 -8.24
N ASN A 225 6.05 -34.61 -8.87
CA ASN A 225 7.41 -35.19 -8.74
C ASN A 225 8.25 -34.91 -10.00
N SER A 226 8.09 -33.72 -10.58
CA SER A 226 8.94 -33.21 -11.64
C SER A 226 10.22 -32.59 -11.10
N LYS A 227 11.14 -32.26 -12.00
CA LYS A 227 12.53 -31.89 -11.68
C LYS A 227 12.64 -30.75 -10.67
N VAL A 228 11.88 -29.66 -10.81
CA VAL A 228 11.98 -28.52 -9.89
C VAL A 228 11.29 -28.84 -8.56
N SER A 229 10.13 -29.47 -8.62
CA SER A 229 9.35 -29.90 -7.45
C SER A 229 10.15 -30.87 -6.56
N ASP A 230 10.79 -31.88 -7.14
CA ASP A 230 11.67 -32.83 -6.42
C ASP A 230 12.83 -32.12 -5.70
N LEU A 231 13.41 -31.09 -6.31
CA LEU A 231 14.51 -30.34 -5.69
C LEU A 231 14.04 -29.49 -4.52
N PHE A 232 12.82 -28.94 -4.55
CA PHE A 232 12.25 -28.28 -3.39
C PHE A 232 11.90 -29.28 -2.29
N LEU A 233 11.24 -30.39 -2.65
CA LEU A 233 10.85 -31.44 -1.69
C LEU A 233 12.07 -32.06 -1.01
N SER A 234 13.16 -32.34 -1.73
CA SER A 234 14.41 -32.86 -1.15
C SER A 234 15.10 -31.90 -0.17
N LYS A 235 14.74 -30.61 -0.21
CA LYS A 235 15.18 -29.59 0.76
C LYS A 235 14.22 -29.42 1.93
N GLY A 236 13.16 -30.23 2.02
CA GLY A 236 12.11 -30.09 3.03
C GLY A 236 11.17 -28.91 2.79
N ILE A 237 11.14 -28.36 1.57
CA ILE A 237 10.25 -27.27 1.17
C ILE A 237 9.03 -27.91 0.51
N ALA A 238 7.88 -27.87 1.19
CA ALA A 238 6.66 -28.58 0.80
C ALA A 238 5.56 -27.68 0.21
N ASP A 239 5.76 -26.36 0.19
CA ASP A 239 4.76 -25.41 -0.29
C ASP A 239 5.39 -24.22 -1.03
N PHE A 240 4.61 -23.60 -1.90
CA PHE A 240 5.07 -22.50 -2.76
C PHE A 240 5.52 -21.26 -1.97
N ALA A 241 4.82 -20.89 -0.90
CA ALA A 241 5.20 -19.74 -0.09
C ALA A 241 6.56 -19.97 0.60
N SER A 242 6.83 -21.20 1.05
CA SER A 242 8.14 -21.61 1.56
C SER A 242 9.21 -21.60 0.46
N ALA A 243 8.87 -22.00 -0.77
CA ALA A 243 9.77 -21.90 -1.93
C ALA A 243 10.13 -20.44 -2.25
N VAL A 244 9.15 -19.52 -2.29
CA VAL A 244 9.37 -18.08 -2.48
C VAL A 244 10.30 -17.52 -1.41
N LYS A 245 10.06 -17.85 -0.13
CA LYS A 245 10.93 -17.42 0.98
C LYS A 245 12.37 -17.91 0.82
N TRP A 246 12.55 -19.17 0.42
CA TRP A 246 13.88 -19.71 0.18
C TRP A 246 14.59 -18.99 -0.97
N VAL A 247 13.91 -18.74 -2.09
CA VAL A 247 14.46 -18.02 -3.25
C VAL A 247 14.84 -16.57 -2.90
N ILE A 248 14.03 -15.88 -2.09
CA ILE A 248 14.31 -14.53 -1.58
C ILE A 248 15.63 -14.49 -0.81
N GLN A 249 15.90 -15.52 0.00
CA GLN A 249 17.09 -15.59 0.86
C GLN A 249 18.39 -15.88 0.10
N LEU A 250 18.32 -16.38 -1.13
CA LEU A 250 19.52 -16.59 -1.94
C LEU A 250 20.18 -15.24 -2.29
N PRO A 251 21.51 -15.11 -2.32
CA PRO A 251 22.17 -13.89 -2.74
C PRO A 251 21.81 -13.48 -4.17
N TYR A 252 21.75 -12.17 -4.40
CA TYR A 252 21.61 -11.63 -5.74
C TYR A 252 22.95 -11.72 -6.48
N LYS A 253 23.05 -12.61 -7.48
CA LYS A 253 24.31 -12.87 -8.20
C LYS A 253 24.03 -13.36 -9.62
N ARG A 254 24.89 -12.98 -10.57
CA ARG A 254 24.87 -13.55 -11.93
C ARG A 254 25.30 -15.02 -11.88
N ASN A 255 24.48 -15.87 -12.49
CA ASN A 255 24.80 -17.28 -12.65
C ASN A 255 25.75 -17.53 -13.83
N THR A 256 26.51 -18.64 -13.78
CA THR A 256 27.43 -19.03 -14.87
C THR A 256 26.69 -19.41 -16.15
N ASP A 257 25.59 -20.14 -16.02
CA ASP A 257 24.69 -20.49 -17.11
C ASP A 257 23.24 -20.16 -16.73
N LYS A 258 22.68 -19.11 -17.34
CA LYS A 258 21.30 -18.68 -17.08
C LYS A 258 20.25 -19.55 -17.77
N SER A 259 20.67 -20.39 -18.74
CA SER A 259 19.77 -21.30 -19.46
C SER A 259 19.52 -22.61 -18.70
N ASP A 260 20.38 -22.93 -17.73
CA ASP A 260 20.19 -24.06 -16.85
C ASP A 260 19.01 -23.83 -15.90
N SER A 261 17.92 -24.57 -16.13
CA SER A 261 16.67 -24.48 -15.35
C SER A 261 16.85 -24.80 -13.86
N LEU A 262 17.95 -25.44 -13.47
CA LEU A 262 18.22 -25.87 -12.09
C LEU A 262 19.36 -25.08 -11.44
N ILE A 263 19.82 -23.99 -12.06
CA ILE A 263 21.03 -23.27 -11.67
C ILE A 263 21.01 -22.75 -10.23
N LEU A 264 19.83 -22.35 -9.72
CA LEU A 264 19.65 -21.91 -8.33
C LEU A 264 19.99 -22.98 -7.31
N PHE A 265 19.77 -24.25 -7.63
CA PHE A 265 20.05 -25.38 -6.74
C PHE A 265 21.51 -25.80 -6.76
N ARG A 266 22.28 -25.38 -7.78
CA ARG A 266 23.71 -25.66 -7.93
C ARG A 266 24.56 -24.55 -7.33
N GLU A 267 24.20 -23.29 -7.62
CA GLU A 267 24.99 -22.12 -7.22
C GLU A 267 24.47 -21.39 -5.98
N PHE A 268 23.25 -21.72 -5.51
CA PHE A 268 22.62 -21.09 -4.34
C PHE A 268 22.55 -19.56 -4.42
N ALA A 269 22.48 -19.01 -5.62
CA ALA A 269 22.37 -17.58 -5.88
C ALA A 269 21.67 -17.37 -7.24
N GLY A 270 21.16 -16.17 -7.49
CA GLY A 270 20.55 -15.86 -8.78
C GLY A 270 20.18 -14.41 -8.97
N THR A 271 19.74 -14.08 -10.18
CA THR A 271 19.23 -12.75 -10.55
C THR A 271 17.71 -12.74 -10.51
N CYS A 272 17.07 -11.58 -10.73
CA CYS A 272 15.61 -11.52 -10.86
C CYS A 272 15.09 -12.51 -11.92
N SER A 273 15.84 -12.71 -13.02
CA SER A 273 15.49 -13.65 -14.07
C SER A 273 15.46 -15.10 -13.60
N THR A 274 16.59 -15.63 -13.11
CA THR A 274 16.71 -17.04 -12.74
C THR A 274 15.90 -17.39 -11.48
N LYS A 275 15.79 -16.45 -10.53
CA LYS A 275 14.99 -16.62 -9.31
C LYS A 275 13.51 -16.81 -9.61
N HIS A 276 12.91 -15.92 -10.40
CA HIS A 276 11.48 -16.02 -10.71
C HIS A 276 11.18 -17.12 -11.73
N ALA A 277 12.11 -17.44 -12.63
CA ALA A 277 11.94 -18.56 -13.56
C ALA A 277 11.81 -19.90 -12.84
N VAL A 278 12.61 -20.16 -11.81
CA VAL A 278 12.49 -21.39 -11.00
C VAL A 278 11.14 -21.47 -10.30
N LEU A 279 10.66 -20.36 -9.73
CA LEU A 279 9.33 -20.31 -9.11
C LEU A 279 8.20 -20.49 -10.13
N LYS A 280 8.36 -19.93 -11.34
CA LYS A 280 7.40 -20.13 -12.44
C LYS A 280 7.36 -21.60 -12.87
N ARG A 281 8.51 -22.25 -13.04
CA ARG A 281 8.57 -23.69 -13.36
C ARG A 281 7.92 -24.53 -12.27
N LEU A 282 8.19 -24.22 -10.99
CA LEU A 282 7.52 -24.89 -9.87
C LEU A 282 6.00 -24.76 -9.95
N ALA A 283 5.49 -23.56 -10.26
CA ALA A 283 4.06 -23.33 -10.44
C ALA A 283 3.49 -24.12 -11.62
N ASP A 284 4.19 -24.13 -12.76
CA ASP A 284 3.76 -24.84 -13.97
C ASP A 284 3.73 -26.37 -13.76
N GLU A 285 4.76 -26.94 -13.12
CA GLU A 285 4.81 -28.35 -12.74
C GLU A 285 3.63 -28.75 -11.84
N ASN A 286 3.14 -27.83 -11.00
CA ASN A 286 2.01 -28.08 -10.10
C ASN A 286 0.66 -27.58 -10.69
N GLY A 287 0.60 -27.25 -11.98
CA GLY A 287 -0.64 -26.85 -12.66
C GLY A 287 -1.17 -25.45 -12.31
N HIS A 288 -0.35 -24.60 -11.67
CA HIS A 288 -0.72 -23.26 -11.24
C HIS A 288 -0.41 -22.19 -12.29
N ASN A 289 -1.03 -22.32 -13.46
CA ASN A 289 -0.84 -21.43 -14.61
C ASN A 289 -1.26 -19.96 -14.36
N GLN A 290 -2.06 -19.69 -13.33
CA GLN A 290 -2.43 -18.34 -12.92
C GLN A 290 -1.24 -17.51 -12.41
N ILE A 291 -0.14 -18.16 -12.02
CA ILE A 291 1.11 -17.48 -11.69
C ILE A 291 1.82 -17.14 -12.99
N ARG A 292 1.90 -15.86 -13.32
CA ARG A 292 2.54 -15.37 -14.55
C ARG A 292 3.93 -14.85 -14.25
N LEU A 293 4.90 -15.20 -15.10
CA LEU A 293 6.23 -14.61 -15.07
C LEU A 293 6.21 -13.39 -15.98
N MET A 294 6.44 -12.22 -15.38
CA MET A 294 6.43 -10.96 -16.08
C MET A 294 7.85 -10.55 -16.46
N LEU A 295 7.97 -9.88 -17.61
CA LEU A 295 9.09 -9.02 -17.96
C LEU A 295 8.57 -7.58 -18.01
N GLY A 296 8.93 -6.79 -17.00
CA GLY A 296 8.60 -5.37 -16.92
C GLY A 296 9.80 -4.50 -17.28
N ILE A 297 9.55 -3.40 -18.00
CA ILE A 297 10.50 -2.29 -18.06
C ILE A 297 10.03 -1.25 -17.06
N PHE A 298 10.90 -0.87 -16.14
CA PHE A 298 10.61 0.18 -15.17
C PHE A 298 11.59 1.35 -15.30
N MET A 299 11.15 2.52 -14.85
CA MET A 299 11.96 3.73 -14.76
C MET A 299 12.94 3.60 -13.59
N MET A 300 14.19 3.19 -13.81
CA MET A 300 15.19 3.12 -12.74
C MET A 300 15.84 4.48 -12.52
N ASP A 301 15.65 5.07 -11.35
CA ASP A 301 16.15 6.41 -11.00
C ASP A 301 16.81 6.44 -9.61
N LYS A 302 17.30 7.63 -9.22
CA LYS A 302 17.91 7.83 -7.90
C LYS A 302 16.93 7.77 -6.72
N LYS A 303 15.62 7.89 -6.95
CA LYS A 303 14.58 7.89 -5.90
C LYS A 303 14.18 6.47 -5.55
N ASN A 304 13.92 5.63 -6.54
CA ASN A 304 13.54 4.23 -6.33
C ASN A 304 14.76 3.32 -6.15
N THR A 305 15.90 3.69 -6.73
CA THR A 305 17.13 2.89 -6.71
C THR A 305 18.33 3.76 -6.32
N PRO A 306 18.45 4.21 -5.05
CA PRO A 306 19.49 5.14 -4.63
C PRO A 306 20.93 4.70 -4.96
N ALA A 307 21.18 3.39 -5.03
CA ALA A 307 22.45 2.79 -5.42
C ALA A 307 23.00 3.31 -6.76
N VAL A 308 22.12 3.58 -7.73
CA VAL A 308 22.53 3.96 -9.09
C VAL A 308 22.72 5.46 -9.26
N ALA A 309 22.43 6.26 -8.23
CA ALA A 309 22.43 7.72 -8.31
C ALA A 309 23.77 8.30 -8.79
N ALA A 310 24.89 7.75 -8.32
CA ALA A 310 26.22 8.20 -8.74
C ALA A 310 26.48 7.95 -10.23
N VAL A 311 26.05 6.80 -10.75
CA VAL A 311 26.17 6.43 -12.17
C VAL A 311 25.28 7.34 -13.02
N LEU A 312 24.01 7.50 -12.66
CA LEU A 312 23.09 8.35 -13.42
C LEU A 312 23.57 9.82 -13.47
N ASN A 313 24.06 10.36 -12.35
CA ASN A 313 24.62 11.71 -12.29
C ASN A 313 25.87 11.86 -13.18
N LYS A 314 26.77 10.85 -13.20
CA LYS A 314 27.98 10.83 -14.05
C LYS A 314 27.62 11.01 -15.53
N TYR A 315 26.54 10.37 -16.00
CA TYR A 315 26.07 10.45 -17.39
C TYR A 315 24.92 11.44 -17.60
N ARG A 316 24.57 12.24 -16.59
CA ARG A 316 23.48 13.24 -16.67
C ARG A 316 22.15 12.67 -17.13
N LEU A 317 21.84 11.43 -16.72
CA LEU A 317 20.55 10.79 -16.95
C LEU A 317 19.66 11.00 -15.73
N GLU A 318 18.40 11.38 -15.94
CA GLU A 318 17.41 11.43 -14.85
C GLU A 318 17.02 10.02 -14.41
N TYR A 319 16.84 9.12 -15.38
CA TYR A 319 16.55 7.72 -15.21
C TYR A 319 17.08 6.90 -16.38
N ILE A 320 17.08 5.58 -16.24
CA ILE A 320 17.32 4.62 -17.32
C ILE A 320 16.23 3.54 -17.28
N PRO A 321 15.56 3.22 -18.41
CA PRO A 321 14.63 2.10 -18.44
C PRO A 321 15.35 0.79 -18.16
N GLU A 322 14.90 0.02 -17.18
CA GLU A 322 15.54 -1.23 -16.75
C GLU A 322 14.58 -2.41 -16.82
N ALA A 323 15.08 -3.56 -17.26
CA ALA A 323 14.30 -4.78 -17.43
C ALA A 323 14.34 -5.67 -16.18
N HIS A 324 13.17 -5.88 -15.58
CA HIS A 324 13.01 -6.67 -14.36
C HIS A 324 12.05 -7.83 -14.55
N ASN A 325 12.34 -8.95 -13.90
CA ASN A 325 11.42 -10.08 -13.85
C ASN A 325 10.83 -10.22 -12.45
N TYR A 326 9.55 -10.52 -12.40
CA TYR A 326 8.77 -10.75 -11.18
C TYR A 326 7.61 -11.69 -11.50
N LEU A 327 6.93 -12.20 -10.47
CA LEU A 327 5.69 -12.94 -10.68
C LEU A 327 4.49 -12.02 -10.49
N ARG A 328 3.47 -12.19 -11.31
CA ARG A 328 2.15 -11.60 -11.11
C ARG A 328 1.18 -12.72 -10.77
N ILE A 329 0.60 -12.65 -9.58
CA ILE A 329 -0.41 -13.60 -9.09
C ILE A 329 -1.70 -12.81 -8.94
N HIS A 330 -2.69 -13.10 -9.79
CA HIS A 330 -3.85 -12.23 -9.97
C HIS A 330 -3.42 -10.78 -10.25
N ASN A 331 -3.80 -9.82 -9.41
CA ASN A 331 -3.48 -8.40 -9.59
C ASN A 331 -2.33 -7.90 -8.72
N TYR A 332 -1.52 -8.75 -8.08
CA TYR A 332 -0.39 -8.27 -7.29
C TYR A 332 0.94 -8.93 -7.66
N ILE A 333 2.00 -8.15 -7.47
CA ILE A 333 3.38 -8.53 -7.76
C ILE A 333 3.96 -9.31 -6.58
N VAL A 334 4.67 -10.40 -6.89
CA VAL A 334 5.54 -11.14 -5.98
C VAL A 334 6.96 -11.02 -6.51
N ASP A 335 7.78 -10.28 -5.77
CA ASP A 335 9.19 -10.09 -6.08
C ASP A 335 10.08 -10.92 -5.13
N ALA A 336 10.71 -11.93 -5.69
CA ALA A 336 11.61 -12.86 -5.03
C ALA A 336 13.10 -12.50 -5.22
N THR A 337 13.42 -11.30 -5.70
CA THR A 337 14.81 -10.89 -6.00
C THR A 337 15.67 -10.85 -4.73
N GLY A 338 15.10 -10.45 -3.60
CA GLY A 338 15.79 -10.43 -2.31
C GLY A 338 16.56 -9.13 -2.00
N ILE A 339 16.32 -8.06 -2.78
CA ILE A 339 17.00 -6.76 -2.62
C ILE A 339 16.09 -5.67 -2.03
N GLY A 340 14.98 -6.06 -1.39
CA GLY A 340 14.07 -5.12 -0.73
C GLY A 340 13.22 -4.26 -1.69
N VAL A 341 12.89 -4.79 -2.88
CA VAL A 341 11.98 -4.12 -3.83
C VAL A 341 10.64 -3.84 -3.14
N ASN A 342 10.19 -2.59 -3.17
CA ASN A 342 8.85 -2.23 -2.75
C ASN A 342 7.92 -2.43 -3.95
N GLU A 343 7.10 -3.48 -3.92
CA GLU A 343 6.32 -3.91 -5.09
C GLU A 343 5.31 -2.85 -5.54
N THR A 344 4.73 -2.11 -4.59
CA THR A 344 3.81 -1.00 -4.87
C THR A 344 4.50 0.14 -5.63
N LYS A 345 5.70 0.53 -5.18
CA LYS A 345 6.47 1.59 -5.85
C LYS A 345 6.98 1.11 -7.20
N PHE A 346 7.45 -0.12 -7.26
CA PHE A 346 7.89 -0.72 -8.51
C PHE A 346 6.78 -0.74 -9.56
N GLU A 347 5.55 -1.11 -9.17
CA GLU A 347 4.41 -1.12 -10.09
C GLU A 347 4.08 0.26 -10.68
N LEU A 348 4.35 1.35 -9.94
CA LEU A 348 4.20 2.72 -10.47
C LEU A 348 5.23 3.08 -11.53
N ASP A 349 6.45 2.58 -11.34
CA ASP A 349 7.57 2.93 -12.19
C ASP A 349 7.59 2.04 -13.44
N LEU A 350 6.71 1.04 -13.55
CA LEU A 350 6.53 0.22 -14.75
C LEU A 350 6.05 1.05 -15.94
N LEU A 351 6.84 1.04 -17.00
CA LEU A 351 6.53 1.66 -18.29
C LEU A 351 5.79 0.68 -19.21
N THR A 352 6.13 -0.60 -19.15
CA THR A 352 5.46 -1.68 -19.87
C THR A 352 5.73 -3.01 -19.20
N GLU A 353 4.86 -3.99 -19.38
CA GLU A 353 5.09 -5.37 -18.97
C GLU A 353 4.56 -6.36 -20.02
N VAL A 354 5.19 -7.53 -20.11
CA VAL A 354 4.76 -8.63 -20.98
C VAL A 354 4.88 -9.96 -20.25
N ASP A 355 3.93 -10.87 -20.47
CA ASP A 355 3.99 -12.25 -19.99
C ASP A 355 5.10 -13.00 -20.77
N ILE A 356 5.99 -13.68 -20.06
CA ILE A 356 7.04 -14.52 -20.64
C ILE A 356 7.06 -15.93 -20.05
N SER A 357 7.61 -16.90 -20.78
CA SER A 357 7.91 -18.22 -20.24
C SER A 357 9.22 -18.24 -19.47
N ALA A 358 9.43 -19.28 -18.65
CA ALA A 358 10.67 -19.47 -17.91
C ALA A 358 11.90 -19.70 -18.82
N ASP A 359 11.71 -20.04 -20.09
CA ASP A 359 12.78 -20.22 -21.08
C ASP A 359 13.14 -18.90 -21.80
N GLN A 360 12.29 -17.86 -21.68
CA GLN A 360 12.48 -16.55 -22.34
C GLN A 360 13.27 -15.54 -21.48
N ILE A 361 13.86 -15.98 -20.36
CA ILE A 361 14.53 -15.08 -19.41
C ILE A 361 15.92 -14.58 -19.85
N THR A 362 16.46 -15.10 -20.96
CA THR A 362 17.81 -14.76 -21.48
C THR A 362 17.72 -13.88 -22.74
N ASP A 363 17.75 -14.49 -23.92
CA ASP A 363 17.91 -13.78 -25.20
C ASP A 363 16.69 -12.93 -25.51
N TYR A 364 15.49 -13.51 -25.37
CA TYR A 364 14.23 -12.78 -25.53
C TYR A 364 14.16 -11.53 -24.64
N LYS A 365 14.54 -11.65 -23.35
CA LYS A 365 14.62 -10.52 -22.43
C LYS A 365 15.60 -9.45 -22.91
N THR A 366 16.78 -9.86 -23.34
CA THR A 366 17.83 -8.94 -23.80
C THR A 366 17.38 -8.18 -25.04
N ASP A 367 16.79 -8.87 -26.01
CA ASP A 367 16.27 -8.28 -27.25
C ASP A 367 15.10 -7.35 -26.97
N PHE A 368 14.19 -7.75 -26.07
CA PHE A 368 13.08 -6.92 -25.64
C PHE A 368 13.56 -5.61 -25.00
N HIS A 369 14.54 -5.69 -24.10
CA HIS A 369 15.10 -4.52 -23.44
C HIS A 369 15.84 -3.60 -24.42
N ARG A 370 16.70 -4.16 -25.29
CA ARG A 370 17.44 -3.38 -26.28
C ARG A 370 16.51 -2.64 -27.25
N ARG A 371 15.44 -3.29 -27.69
CA ARG A 371 14.42 -2.67 -28.53
C ARG A 371 13.76 -1.49 -27.82
N TYR A 372 13.32 -1.71 -26.58
CA TYR A 372 12.70 -0.66 -25.78
C TYR A 372 13.65 0.53 -25.56
N LEU A 373 14.91 0.28 -25.23
CA LEU A 373 15.93 1.32 -25.05
C LEU A 373 16.17 2.12 -26.34
N THR A 374 16.17 1.45 -27.50
CA THR A 374 16.33 2.10 -28.81
C THR A 374 15.17 3.06 -29.08
N GLU A 375 13.93 2.63 -28.81
CA GLU A 375 12.74 3.46 -28.94
C GLU A 375 12.76 4.63 -27.94
N TRP A 376 13.12 4.37 -26.69
CA TRP A 376 13.24 5.39 -25.64
C TRP A 376 14.29 6.46 -25.97
N LEU A 377 15.46 6.06 -26.48
CA LEU A 377 16.51 6.98 -26.94
C LEU A 377 15.99 7.92 -28.03
N ALA A 378 15.31 7.36 -29.03
CA ALA A 378 14.75 8.12 -30.15
C ALA A 378 13.64 9.09 -29.70
N GLN A 379 12.76 8.67 -28.79
CA GLN A 379 11.66 9.49 -28.29
C GLN A 379 12.12 10.64 -27.39
N ASN A 380 13.21 10.45 -26.64
CA ASN A 380 13.68 11.42 -25.64
C ASN A 380 14.88 12.25 -26.11
N ASN A 381 15.35 12.07 -27.36
CA ASN A 381 16.51 12.76 -27.94
C ASN A 381 17.76 12.69 -27.05
N ILE A 382 18.00 11.52 -26.46
CA ILE A 382 19.13 11.31 -25.55
C ILE A 382 20.41 11.13 -26.39
N PRO A 383 21.49 11.89 -26.10
CA PRO A 383 22.68 11.93 -26.96
C PRO A 383 23.64 10.75 -26.67
N TYR A 384 23.11 9.53 -26.62
CA TYR A 384 23.85 8.28 -26.40
C TYR A 384 23.45 7.23 -27.42
N SER A 385 24.41 6.39 -27.82
CA SER A 385 24.11 5.18 -28.60
C SER A 385 23.46 4.10 -27.73
N ILE A 386 22.88 3.07 -28.36
CA ILE A 386 22.35 1.92 -27.62
C ILE A 386 23.46 1.17 -26.89
N GLU A 387 24.68 1.14 -27.44
CA GLU A 387 25.88 0.57 -26.83
C GLU A 387 26.30 1.37 -25.59
N ASP A 388 26.29 2.71 -25.65
CA ASP A 388 26.59 3.57 -24.50
C ASP A 388 25.56 3.34 -23.39
N ILE A 389 24.26 3.37 -23.71
CA ILE A 389 23.20 3.13 -22.73
C ILE A 389 23.31 1.73 -22.13
N TRP A 390 23.61 0.71 -22.94
CA TRP A 390 23.80 -0.64 -22.44
C TRP A 390 25.00 -0.74 -21.48
N TYR A 391 26.09 -0.04 -21.77
CA TYR A 391 27.24 0.07 -20.88
C TYR A 391 26.89 0.78 -19.56
N ILE A 392 26.20 1.92 -19.63
CA ILE A 392 25.76 2.70 -18.46
C ILE A 392 24.84 1.84 -17.58
N ARG A 393 23.92 1.11 -18.19
CA ARG A 393 23.05 0.15 -17.52
C ARG A 393 23.85 -0.89 -16.75
N GLU A 394 24.87 -1.49 -17.36
CA GLU A 394 25.70 -2.49 -16.69
C GLU A 394 26.51 -1.89 -15.52
N GLU A 395 26.93 -0.62 -15.60
CA GLU A 395 27.49 0.12 -14.45
C GLU A 395 26.45 0.27 -13.32
N CYS A 396 25.20 0.59 -13.65
CA CYS A 396 24.10 0.64 -12.67
C CYS A 396 23.88 -0.72 -11.99
N ILE A 397 23.82 -1.82 -12.76
CA ILE A 397 23.63 -3.17 -12.21
C ILE A 397 24.81 -3.59 -11.32
N LYS A 398 26.04 -3.18 -11.66
CA LYS A 398 27.20 -3.43 -10.81
C LYS A 398 27.09 -2.70 -9.48
N ALA A 399 26.68 -1.43 -9.49
CA ALA A 399 26.47 -0.65 -8.26
C ALA A 399 25.41 -1.27 -7.32
N LEU A 400 24.44 -2.01 -7.86
CA LEU A 400 23.46 -2.77 -7.08
C LEU A 400 24.02 -4.04 -6.45
N ALA A 401 24.97 -4.71 -7.13
CA ALA A 401 25.56 -5.96 -6.65
C ALA A 401 26.63 -5.77 -5.57
N ASP A 402 27.17 -4.56 -5.44
CA ASP A 402 28.19 -4.19 -4.45
C ASP A 402 27.59 -3.71 -3.10
N GLN A 403 26.27 -3.87 -2.92
CA GLN A 403 25.53 -3.63 -1.65
C GLN A 403 25.39 -4.92 -0.85
#